data_AF-A0A956QVS3-F1
#
_entry.id   AF-A0A956QVS3-F1
#
_cell.length_a   1.000
_cell.length_b   1.000
_cell.length_c   1.000
_cell.angle_alpha   90.00
_cell.angle_beta   90.00
_cell.angle_gamma   90.00
#
_symmetry.space_group_name_H-M   'P 1'
#
loop_
_entity.id
_entity.type
_entity.pdbx_description
1 polymer ?
#
loop_
_entity_poly.entity_id
_entity_poly.type
_entity_poly.pdbx_seq_one_letter_code
_entity_poly.pdbx_strand_id
1 'polypeptide(L)'
;MDPEQMTVKGGYAVKAQVPVSPHTKDIDVIIMEEQPSKKEQLPRIIRDLLNDRLEQAQVSDHFRFDTGEALGFSDLEPKDVAARVSVRSYIGDSRERFSSFPLDVAVAESHVLPPIIVTAPNHLSWADIDSAQMSVVPPEHLFADKLLIYVESMSQNRIGDIAHMVLLVEQGLDQEKVAAALSRFAEERGMSSRILEPLPEPPEEWAPRFDRIMPEEKNIALEKAFNHISRLHGQLLARGLLGA
;
A
#
# COMPACT_ATOMS: atom_id res chain seq x y z
N MET A 1 9.60 17.98 -2.51
CA MET A 1 9.54 16.77 -1.66
C MET A 1 10.74 15.92 -2.05
N ASP A 2 11.56 15.50 -1.08
CA ASP A 2 12.54 14.43 -1.34
C ASP A 2 11.75 13.12 -1.38
N PRO A 3 11.61 12.49 -2.55
CA PRO A 3 10.81 11.27 -2.69
C PRO A 3 11.39 10.10 -1.88
N GLU A 4 12.65 10.17 -1.47
CA GLU A 4 13.34 9.09 -0.76
C GLU A 4 12.93 9.00 0.72
N GLN A 5 12.26 10.04 1.28
CA GLN A 5 11.92 10.08 2.71
C GLN A 5 10.47 9.69 3.01
N MET A 6 9.58 9.70 2.01
CA MET A 6 8.20 9.25 2.16
C MET A 6 7.75 8.49 0.92
N THR A 7 7.43 7.21 1.10
CA THR A 7 7.09 6.29 0.02
C THR A 7 5.68 5.75 0.18
N VAL A 8 4.86 5.84 -0.86
CA VAL A 8 3.48 5.34 -0.85
C VAL A 8 3.47 3.81 -0.96
N LYS A 9 2.60 3.17 -0.19
CA LYS A 9 2.31 1.73 -0.26
C LYS A 9 0.81 1.43 -0.38
N GLY A 10 0.45 0.17 -0.17
CA GLY A 10 -0.94 -0.25 -0.04
C GLY A 10 -1.74 -0.15 -1.35
N GLY A 11 -3.06 0.02 -1.23
CA GLY A 11 -3.97 0.05 -2.38
C GLY A 11 -3.71 1.25 -3.31
N TYR A 12 -3.31 2.40 -2.75
CA TYR A 12 -3.06 3.60 -3.54
C TYR A 12 -1.81 3.45 -4.41
N ALA A 13 -0.75 2.82 -3.90
CA ALA A 13 0.44 2.50 -4.70
C ALA A 13 0.13 1.53 -5.85
N VAL A 14 -0.78 0.55 -5.64
CA VAL A 14 -1.26 -0.31 -6.73
C VAL A 14 -1.99 0.51 -7.78
N LYS A 15 -2.88 1.42 -7.37
CA LYS A 15 -3.63 2.29 -8.31
C LYS A 15 -2.72 3.20 -9.13
N ALA A 16 -1.66 3.72 -8.51
CA ALA A 16 -0.68 4.57 -9.19
C ALA A 16 0.11 3.80 -10.28
N GLN A 17 0.36 2.50 -10.06
CA GLN A 17 1.12 1.64 -10.98
C GLN A 17 0.21 0.90 -11.98
N VAL A 18 -1.02 0.61 -11.59
CA VAL A 18 -2.04 -0.11 -12.38
C VAL A 18 -3.32 0.71 -12.35
N PRO A 19 -3.47 1.72 -13.24
CA PRO A 19 -4.57 2.69 -13.20
C PRO A 19 -5.97 2.07 -13.24
N VAL A 20 -6.09 0.86 -13.78
CA VAL A 20 -7.36 0.13 -13.87
C VAL A 20 -7.76 -0.50 -12.53
N SER A 21 -6.88 -0.57 -11.52
CA SER A 21 -7.18 -1.27 -10.26
C SER A 21 -8.39 -0.71 -9.51
N PRO A 22 -9.02 -1.50 -8.61
CA PRO A 22 -10.11 -1.03 -7.77
C PRO A 22 -9.75 0.25 -7.00
N HIS A 23 -10.75 1.08 -6.70
CA HIS A 23 -10.56 2.28 -5.90
C HIS A 23 -10.20 1.94 -4.45
N THR A 24 -9.29 2.71 -3.88
CA THR A 24 -8.96 2.70 -2.45
C THR A 24 -9.40 4.01 -1.80
N LYS A 25 -9.70 3.97 -0.50
CA LYS A 25 -10.03 5.17 0.30
C LYS A 25 -8.88 5.60 1.20
N ASP A 26 -7.98 4.68 1.51
CA ASP A 26 -6.88 4.89 2.44
C ASP A 26 -5.60 5.16 1.65
N ILE A 27 -4.79 6.07 2.18
CA ILE A 27 -3.43 6.34 1.70
C ILE A 27 -2.47 5.79 2.74
N ASP A 28 -1.64 4.84 2.34
CA ASP A 28 -0.60 4.25 3.17
C ASP A 28 0.76 4.81 2.74
N VAL A 29 1.57 5.25 3.70
CA VAL A 29 2.92 5.73 3.45
C VAL A 29 3.91 5.12 4.44
N ILE A 30 5.16 5.00 4.00
CA ILE A 30 6.30 4.64 4.81
C ILE A 30 7.17 5.89 4.92
N ILE A 31 7.49 6.29 6.15
CA ILE A 31 8.48 7.33 6.45
C ILE A 31 9.79 6.65 6.85
N MET A 32 10.89 7.11 6.27
CA MET A 32 12.21 6.60 6.59
C MET A 32 12.78 7.36 7.80
N GLU A 33 13.06 6.65 8.88
CA GLU A 33 13.63 7.23 10.11
C GLU A 33 14.81 6.37 10.57
N GLU A 34 16.00 6.98 10.70
CA GLU A 34 17.24 6.28 11.05
C GLU A 34 17.27 5.76 12.50
N GLN A 35 16.46 6.36 13.39
CA GLN A 35 16.33 5.93 14.78
C GLN A 35 14.87 5.89 15.20
N PRO A 36 14.27 4.72 15.40
CA PRO A 36 12.88 4.62 15.78
C PRO A 36 12.66 5.24 17.16
N SER A 37 11.88 6.31 17.21
CA SER A 37 11.42 6.92 18.44
C SER A 37 10.56 5.93 19.26
N LYS A 38 10.42 6.16 20.57
CA LYS A 38 9.57 5.31 21.43
C LYS A 38 8.14 5.23 20.86
N LYS A 39 7.53 4.03 20.84
CA LYS A 39 6.22 3.78 20.19
C LYS A 39 5.15 4.78 20.61
N GLU A 40 5.13 5.19 21.88
CA GLU A 40 4.14 6.11 22.44
C GLU A 40 4.28 7.55 21.91
N GLN A 41 5.45 7.90 21.37
CA GLN A 41 5.75 9.23 20.84
C GLN A 41 5.55 9.31 19.32
N LEU A 42 5.57 8.17 18.62
CA LEU A 42 5.48 8.11 17.15
C LEU A 42 4.28 8.88 16.59
N PRO A 43 3.04 8.78 17.12
CA PRO A 43 1.92 9.52 16.54
C PRO A 43 2.12 11.03 16.55
N ARG A 44 2.66 11.56 17.66
CA ARG A 44 2.96 12.99 17.77
C ARG A 44 4.07 13.39 16.81
N ILE A 45 5.16 12.63 16.77
CA ILE A 45 6.32 12.91 15.91
C ILE A 45 5.91 12.90 14.44
N ILE A 46 5.15 11.89 14.02
CA ILE A 46 4.62 11.77 12.65
C ILE A 46 3.75 12.98 12.31
N ARG A 47 2.85 13.38 13.20
CA ARG A 47 2.00 14.56 12.96
C ARG A 47 2.82 15.84 12.82
N ASP A 48 3.78 16.05 13.72
CA ASP A 48 4.61 17.24 13.73
C ASP A 48 5.47 17.28 12.45
N LEU A 49 6.06 16.15 12.04
CA LEU A 49 6.76 16.01 10.75
C LEU A 49 5.86 16.31 9.55
N LEU A 50 4.64 15.78 9.51
CA LEU A 50 3.70 16.05 8.42
C LEU A 50 3.32 17.53 8.34
N ASN A 51 3.11 18.20 9.48
CA ASN A 51 2.84 19.65 9.51
C ASN A 51 4.03 20.44 8.97
N ASP A 52 5.25 20.14 9.43
CA ASP A 52 6.46 20.80 8.93
C ASP A 52 6.60 20.65 7.41
N ARG A 53 6.25 19.46 6.87
CA ARG A 53 6.27 19.21 5.42
C ARG A 53 5.18 19.99 4.68
N LEU A 54 3.97 20.06 5.22
CA LEU A 54 2.88 20.82 4.62
C LEU A 54 3.19 22.33 4.61
N GLU A 55 3.83 22.85 5.65
CA GLU A 55 4.26 24.26 5.71
C GLU A 55 5.38 24.58 4.71
N GLN A 56 6.28 23.62 4.46
CA GLN A 56 7.37 23.76 3.49
C GLN A 56 6.93 23.51 2.04
N ALA A 57 5.78 22.87 1.83
CA ALA A 57 5.30 22.50 0.51
C ALA A 57 4.82 23.75 -0.24
N GLN A 58 5.61 24.18 -1.23
CA GLN A 58 5.17 25.18 -2.21
C GLN A 58 4.35 24.49 -3.29
N VAL A 59 3.05 24.33 -3.07
CA VAL A 59 2.14 23.74 -4.05
C VAL A 59 1.24 24.84 -4.61
N SER A 60 1.25 24.99 -5.94
CA SER A 60 0.47 26.00 -6.67
C SER A 60 -0.73 25.35 -7.37
N ASP A 61 -1.51 24.56 -6.64
CA ASP A 61 -2.64 23.77 -7.17
C ASP A 61 -3.99 24.12 -6.54
N HIS A 62 -4.06 25.25 -5.83
CA HIS A 62 -5.22 25.73 -5.07
C HIS A 62 -5.64 24.85 -3.88
N PHE A 63 -4.97 23.73 -3.60
CA PHE A 63 -5.26 22.92 -2.44
C PHE A 63 -4.48 23.41 -1.22
N ARG A 64 -5.14 23.36 -0.07
CA ARG A 64 -4.50 23.53 1.23
C ARG A 64 -4.85 22.32 2.08
N PHE A 65 -3.85 21.81 2.80
CA PHE A 65 -3.99 20.66 3.67
C PHE A 65 -3.69 21.05 5.12
N ASP A 66 -4.33 20.35 6.05
CA ASP A 66 -3.93 20.35 7.45
C ASP A 66 -3.91 18.90 7.98
N THR A 67 -3.19 18.68 9.06
CA THR A 67 -3.30 17.44 9.84
C THR A 67 -4.24 17.63 11.02
N GLY A 68 -5.05 16.61 11.28
CA GLY A 68 -5.84 16.44 12.49
C GLY A 68 -5.07 15.69 13.57
N GLU A 69 -5.81 15.01 14.46
CA GLU A 69 -5.20 14.14 15.46
C GLU A 69 -4.48 12.95 14.79
N ALA A 70 -3.34 12.56 15.38
CA ALA A 70 -2.63 11.36 15.02
C ALA A 70 -2.84 10.32 16.13
N LEU A 71 -3.47 9.21 15.75
CA LEU A 71 -3.79 8.12 16.66
C LEU A 71 -2.76 7.00 16.49
N GLY A 72 -2.19 6.52 17.59
CA GLY A 72 -1.41 5.30 17.58
C GLY A 72 -2.30 4.07 17.47
N PHE A 73 -1.80 2.99 16.88
CA PHE A 73 -2.48 1.70 16.86
C PHE A 73 -2.07 0.88 18.10
N SER A 74 -3.04 0.55 18.94
CA SER A 74 -2.84 -0.36 20.08
C SER A 74 -2.78 -1.84 19.66
N ASP A 75 -3.46 -2.18 18.55
CA ASP A 75 -3.77 -3.57 18.19
C ASP A 75 -2.98 -4.08 16.97
N LEU A 76 -2.19 -3.22 16.33
CA LEU A 76 -1.24 -3.58 15.27
C LEU A 76 0.18 -3.49 15.81
N GLU A 77 1.03 -4.44 15.41
CA GLU A 77 2.46 -4.36 15.66
C GLU A 77 2.98 -3.00 15.11
N PRO A 78 3.83 -2.26 15.86
CA PRO A 78 4.28 -0.90 15.50
C PRO A 78 4.93 -0.77 14.11
N LYS A 79 5.31 -1.89 13.50
CA LYS A 79 5.94 -1.97 12.18
C LYS A 79 4.93 -1.85 11.03
N ASP A 80 3.67 -2.21 11.27
CA ASP A 80 2.66 -2.25 10.21
C ASP A 80 1.99 -0.88 10.01
N VAL A 81 1.63 -0.19 11.11
CA VAL A 81 1.21 1.21 11.12
C VAL A 81 1.60 1.87 12.45
N ALA A 82 2.44 2.90 12.39
CA ALA A 82 2.89 3.67 13.54
C ALA A 82 1.84 4.71 13.98
N ALA A 83 1.16 5.33 13.01
CA ALA A 83 0.08 6.27 13.29
C ALA A 83 -0.93 6.36 12.14
N ARG A 84 -2.20 6.64 12.48
CA ARG A 84 -3.20 7.10 11.54
C ARG A 84 -3.45 8.58 11.78
N VAL A 85 -3.25 9.38 10.74
CA VAL A 85 -3.43 10.82 10.77
C VAL A 85 -4.63 11.19 9.91
N SER A 86 -5.57 11.97 10.44
CA SER A 86 -6.64 12.53 9.60
C SER A 86 -6.09 13.72 8.82
N VAL A 87 -6.14 13.69 7.49
CA VAL A 87 -5.76 14.83 6.65
C VAL A 87 -7.04 15.54 6.20
N ARG A 88 -7.11 16.86 6.38
CA ARG A 88 -8.22 17.69 5.88
C ARG A 88 -7.73 18.53 4.72
N SER A 89 -8.57 18.66 3.70
CA SER A 89 -8.30 19.43 2.50
C SER A 89 -9.29 20.58 2.33
N TYR A 90 -8.80 21.68 1.77
CA TYR A 90 -9.53 22.90 1.46
C TYR A 90 -9.14 23.37 0.06
N ILE A 91 -10.02 24.13 -0.60
CA ILE A 91 -9.76 24.70 -1.93
C ILE A 91 -9.77 26.22 -1.84
N GLY A 92 -8.73 26.85 -2.38
CA GLY A 92 -8.49 28.29 -2.34
C GLY A 92 -8.46 28.83 -0.92
N ASP A 93 -9.05 30.01 -0.73
CA ASP A 93 -9.16 30.67 0.58
C ASP A 93 -10.35 30.20 1.41
N SER A 94 -11.05 29.15 0.97
CA SER A 94 -12.21 28.63 1.69
C SER A 94 -11.81 28.11 3.07
N ARG A 95 -12.65 28.43 4.06
CA ARG A 95 -12.59 27.86 5.41
C ARG A 95 -13.43 26.58 5.54
N GLU A 96 -14.27 26.29 4.55
CA GLU A 96 -15.06 25.07 4.52
C GLU A 96 -14.21 23.91 4.00
N ARG A 97 -14.26 22.80 4.74
CA ARG A 97 -13.54 21.58 4.38
C ARG A 97 -14.11 21.01 3.08
N PHE A 98 -13.24 20.80 2.11
CA PHE A 98 -13.57 20.11 0.87
C PHE A 98 -13.70 18.60 1.09
N SER A 99 -12.67 17.98 1.69
CA SER A 99 -12.67 16.55 2.01
C SER A 99 -11.76 16.23 3.21
N SER A 100 -11.91 15.03 3.76
CA SER A 100 -10.94 14.45 4.69
C SER A 100 -10.71 12.99 4.40
N PHE A 101 -9.48 12.53 4.56
CA PHE A 101 -9.09 11.15 4.36
C PHE A 101 -8.07 10.71 5.43
N PRO A 102 -8.04 9.41 5.77
CA PRO A 102 -7.00 8.88 6.64
C PRO A 102 -5.68 8.71 5.87
N LEU A 103 -4.58 9.02 6.56
CA LEU A 103 -3.22 8.72 6.13
C LEU A 103 -2.61 7.76 7.16
N ASP A 104 -2.37 6.52 6.73
CA ASP A 104 -1.69 5.51 7.53
C ASP A 104 -0.19 5.61 7.31
N VAL A 105 0.54 5.77 8.39
CA VAL A 105 1.98 6.01 8.36
C VAL A 105 2.68 4.87 9.07
N ALA A 106 3.48 4.12 8.34
CA ALA A 106 4.49 3.22 8.86
C ALA A 106 5.85 3.93 8.95
N VAL A 107 6.72 3.45 9.84
CA VAL A 107 8.09 3.95 9.99
C VAL A 107 9.04 2.78 9.78
N ALA A 108 10.08 2.99 8.98
CA ALA A 108 11.09 1.98 8.69
C ALA A 108 12.49 2.58 8.63
N GLU A 109 13.49 1.79 9.00
CA GLU A 109 14.91 2.19 8.88
C GLU A 109 15.44 2.03 7.46
N SER A 110 14.87 1.10 6.68
CA SER A 110 15.28 0.83 5.30
C SER A 110 14.12 0.24 4.49
N HIS A 111 14.20 0.37 3.17
CA HIS A 111 13.25 -0.26 2.27
C HIS A 111 13.65 -1.70 2.00
N VAL A 112 12.68 -2.62 2.02
CA VAL A 112 12.89 -4.01 1.61
C VAL A 112 13.32 -4.12 0.15
N LEU A 113 12.76 -3.27 -0.71
CA LEU A 113 13.16 -3.09 -2.11
C LEU A 113 13.22 -1.60 -2.42
N PRO A 114 14.18 -1.12 -3.26
CA PRO A 114 14.29 0.28 -3.60
C PRO A 114 12.95 0.84 -4.14
N PRO A 115 12.50 2.02 -3.67
CA PRO A 115 11.32 2.69 -4.22
C PRO A 115 11.52 3.05 -5.70
N ILE A 116 10.39 3.25 -6.37
CA ILE A 116 10.34 3.74 -7.75
C ILE A 116 9.54 5.04 -7.80
N ILE A 117 9.86 5.91 -8.76
CA ILE A 117 9.07 7.11 -9.02
C ILE A 117 8.02 6.79 -10.07
N VAL A 118 6.76 7.10 -9.76
CA VAL A 118 5.65 7.01 -10.70
C VAL A 118 4.94 8.35 -10.84
N THR A 119 4.32 8.56 -12.00
CA THR A 119 3.46 9.71 -12.24
C THR A 119 2.03 9.30 -11.96
N ALA A 120 1.35 9.97 -11.03
CA ALA A 120 -0.05 9.68 -10.73
C ALA A 120 -0.95 9.96 -11.94
N PRO A 121 -2.09 9.24 -12.07
CA PRO A 121 -3.10 9.58 -13.07
C PRO A 121 -3.55 11.04 -12.95
N ASN A 122 -3.62 11.76 -14.09
CA ASN A 122 -4.01 13.17 -14.06
C ASN A 122 -5.54 13.33 -13.99
N HIS A 123 -6.09 13.35 -12.77
CA HIS A 123 -7.51 13.59 -12.54
C HIS A 123 -7.90 15.08 -12.58
N LEU A 124 -6.93 16.00 -12.53
CA LEU A 124 -7.15 17.44 -12.38
C LEU A 124 -6.64 18.24 -13.60
N SER A 125 -6.38 17.56 -14.71
CA SER A 125 -5.93 18.18 -15.97
C SER A 125 -6.89 19.25 -16.50
N TRP A 126 -8.20 19.08 -16.24
CA TRP A 126 -9.23 20.06 -16.59
C TRP A 126 -9.10 21.38 -15.81
N ALA A 127 -8.35 21.39 -14.70
CA ALA A 127 -8.07 22.55 -13.85
C ALA A 127 -6.63 23.07 -14.03
N ASP A 128 -5.94 22.66 -15.10
CA ASP A 128 -4.53 23.00 -15.37
C ASP A 128 -3.57 22.58 -14.22
N ILE A 129 -3.92 21.51 -13.50
CA ILE A 129 -3.06 20.91 -12.48
C ILE A 129 -2.35 19.69 -13.09
N ASP A 130 -1.01 19.74 -13.05
CA ASP A 130 -0.16 18.65 -13.53
C ASP A 130 -0.24 17.43 -12.61
N SER A 131 0.03 16.25 -13.18
CA SER A 131 0.19 15.03 -12.40
C SER A 131 1.34 15.15 -11.41
N ALA A 132 1.09 14.75 -10.16
CA ALA A 132 2.14 14.60 -9.17
C ALA A 132 3.04 13.40 -9.49
N GLN A 133 4.35 13.58 -9.32
CA GLN A 133 5.29 12.47 -9.19
C GLN A 133 5.35 12.04 -7.72
N MET A 134 5.40 10.74 -7.48
CA MET A 134 5.49 10.19 -6.13
C MET A 134 6.42 8.99 -6.08
N SER A 135 7.11 8.84 -4.95
CA SER A 135 7.83 7.63 -4.62
C SER A 135 6.84 6.57 -4.15
N VAL A 136 6.92 5.38 -4.72
CA VAL A 136 6.08 4.23 -4.37
C VAL A 136 6.94 2.99 -4.19
N VAL A 137 6.48 2.08 -3.34
CA VAL A 137 7.11 0.76 -3.25
C VAL A 137 6.89 -0.01 -4.56
N PRO A 138 7.86 -0.82 -5.01
CA PRO A 138 7.78 -1.53 -6.28
C PRO A 138 6.68 -2.60 -6.27
N PRO A 139 6.22 -3.07 -7.45
CA PRO A 139 5.07 -3.97 -7.53
C PRO A 139 5.32 -5.31 -6.84
N GLU A 140 6.56 -5.79 -6.77
CA GLU A 140 6.93 -7.00 -6.04
C GLU A 140 6.78 -6.86 -4.53
N HIS A 141 7.08 -5.67 -3.98
CA HIS A 141 6.82 -5.34 -2.58
C HIS A 141 5.32 -5.36 -2.29
N LEU A 142 4.51 -4.73 -3.15
CA LEU A 142 3.05 -4.69 -3.00
C LEU A 142 2.44 -6.08 -3.05
N PHE A 143 2.89 -6.92 -3.98
CA PHE A 143 2.43 -8.30 -4.07
C PHE A 143 2.80 -9.09 -2.82
N ALA A 144 4.06 -8.99 -2.36
CA ALA A 144 4.54 -9.72 -1.19
C ALA A 144 3.80 -9.33 0.11
N ASP A 145 3.60 -8.03 0.37
CA ASP A 145 2.88 -7.55 1.57
C ASP A 145 1.42 -8.05 1.55
N LYS A 146 0.76 -7.95 0.38
CA LYS A 146 -0.63 -8.43 0.21
C LYS A 146 -0.77 -9.93 0.36
N LEU A 147 0.16 -10.69 -0.19
CA LEU A 147 0.15 -12.15 -0.06
C LEU A 147 0.31 -12.57 1.39
N LEU A 148 1.24 -11.93 2.12
CA LEU A 148 1.46 -12.24 3.52
C LEU A 148 0.23 -11.90 4.38
N ILE A 149 -0.37 -10.72 4.18
CA ILE A 149 -1.61 -10.32 4.88
C ILE A 149 -2.76 -11.30 4.56
N TYR A 150 -2.89 -11.72 3.30
CA TYR A 150 -3.88 -12.70 2.89
C TYR A 150 -3.72 -14.03 3.65
N VAL A 151 -2.49 -14.57 3.70
CA VAL A 151 -2.18 -15.80 4.43
C VAL A 151 -2.40 -15.66 5.93
N GLU A 152 -2.11 -14.50 6.51
CA GLU A 152 -2.26 -14.23 7.93
C GLU A 152 -3.73 -14.18 8.38
N SER A 153 -4.60 -13.56 7.57
CA SER A 153 -5.90 -13.08 8.03
C SER A 153 -7.06 -13.50 7.14
N MET A 154 -7.10 -14.80 6.81
CA MET A 154 -8.16 -15.45 6.01
C MET A 154 -9.58 -15.27 6.57
N SER A 155 -9.72 -14.97 7.86
CA SER A 155 -11.01 -14.68 8.51
C SER A 155 -11.53 -13.27 8.21
N GLN A 156 -10.71 -12.39 7.64
CA GLN A 156 -11.06 -11.03 7.28
C GLN A 156 -11.32 -10.92 5.77
N ASN A 157 -12.16 -9.98 5.37
CA ASN A 157 -12.43 -9.72 3.95
C ASN A 157 -11.17 -9.17 3.26
N ARG A 158 -10.49 -10.02 2.48
CA ARG A 158 -9.26 -9.71 1.73
C ARG A 158 -9.47 -9.71 0.21
N ILE A 159 -10.71 -9.51 -0.22
CA ILE A 159 -11.09 -9.50 -1.64
C ILE A 159 -10.29 -8.44 -2.42
N GLY A 160 -10.09 -7.26 -1.82
CA GLY A 160 -9.28 -6.19 -2.41
C GLY A 160 -7.82 -6.59 -2.59
N ASP A 161 -7.26 -7.44 -1.73
CA ASP A 161 -5.88 -7.90 -1.86
C ASP A 161 -5.74 -8.91 -2.99
N ILE A 162 -6.69 -9.83 -3.16
CA ILE A 162 -6.73 -10.74 -4.31
C ILE A 162 -6.83 -9.94 -5.62
N ALA A 163 -7.73 -8.95 -5.67
CA ALA A 163 -7.91 -8.09 -6.85
C ALA A 163 -6.62 -7.33 -7.21
N HIS A 164 -5.91 -6.78 -6.23
CA HIS A 164 -4.63 -6.13 -6.47
C HIS A 164 -3.55 -7.12 -6.88
N MET A 165 -3.42 -8.25 -6.18
CA MET A 165 -2.40 -9.26 -6.46
C MET A 165 -2.51 -9.79 -7.89
N VAL A 166 -3.72 -10.13 -8.36
CA VAL A 166 -3.87 -10.63 -9.74
C VAL A 166 -3.48 -9.59 -10.78
N LEU A 167 -3.82 -8.32 -10.55
CA LEU A 167 -3.48 -7.22 -11.44
C LEU A 167 -1.97 -6.98 -11.49
N LEU A 168 -1.27 -7.10 -10.36
CA LEU A 168 0.19 -7.02 -10.29
C LEU A 168 0.85 -8.20 -11.02
N VAL A 169 0.33 -9.42 -10.83
CA VAL A 169 0.81 -10.62 -11.55
C VAL A 169 0.69 -10.45 -13.06
N GLU A 170 -0.40 -9.85 -13.54
CA GLU A 170 -0.61 -9.58 -14.97
C GLU A 170 0.37 -8.57 -15.57
N GLN A 171 0.98 -7.68 -14.78
CA GLN A 171 2.03 -6.76 -15.25
C GLN A 171 3.38 -7.46 -15.45
N GLY A 172 3.55 -8.67 -14.90
CA GLY A 172 4.81 -9.39 -14.88
C GLY A 172 5.68 -8.94 -13.69
N LEU A 173 5.82 -9.82 -12.71
CA LEU A 173 6.63 -9.59 -11.52
C LEU A 173 7.98 -10.29 -11.63
N ASP A 174 9.03 -9.64 -11.13
CA ASP A 174 10.32 -10.28 -10.93
C ASP A 174 10.24 -11.28 -9.77
N GLN A 175 10.40 -12.56 -10.08
CA GLN A 175 10.24 -13.64 -9.10
C GLN A 175 11.29 -13.59 -7.97
N GLU A 176 12.51 -13.15 -8.26
CA GLU A 176 13.57 -13.06 -7.26
C GLU A 176 13.28 -11.93 -6.28
N LYS A 177 12.82 -10.78 -6.80
CA LYS A 177 12.39 -9.65 -5.95
C LYS A 177 11.15 -9.97 -5.13
N VAL A 178 10.16 -10.66 -5.71
CA VAL A 178 8.99 -11.13 -4.95
C VAL A 178 9.42 -12.04 -3.82
N ALA A 179 10.29 -13.01 -4.10
CA ALA A 179 10.76 -13.95 -3.09
C ALA A 179 11.57 -13.26 -1.98
N ALA A 180 12.46 -12.33 -2.34
CA ALA A 180 13.22 -11.55 -1.37
C ALA A 180 12.31 -10.74 -0.45
N ALA A 181 11.32 -10.03 -1.02
CA ALA A 181 10.39 -9.23 -0.24
C ALA A 181 9.47 -10.09 0.63
N LEU A 182 8.93 -11.18 0.10
CA LEU A 182 8.03 -12.08 0.83
C LEU A 182 8.75 -12.77 1.98
N SER A 183 9.96 -13.28 1.76
CA SER A 183 10.79 -13.90 2.82
C SER A 183 11.11 -12.89 3.92
N ARG A 184 11.44 -11.66 3.56
CA ARG A 184 11.73 -10.59 4.52
C ARG A 184 10.52 -10.26 5.38
N PHE A 185 9.36 -10.01 4.78
CA PHE A 185 8.14 -9.73 5.54
C PHE A 185 7.71 -10.92 6.41
N ALA A 186 7.84 -12.14 5.90
CA ALA A 186 7.52 -13.34 6.65
C ALA A 186 8.44 -13.53 7.86
N GLU A 187 9.74 -13.26 7.72
CA GLU A 187 10.69 -13.24 8.85
C GLU A 187 10.27 -12.20 9.89
N GLU A 188 9.98 -10.97 9.46
CA GLU A 188 9.62 -9.86 10.34
C GLU A 188 8.33 -10.10 11.14
N ARG A 189 7.38 -10.86 10.57
CA ARG A 189 6.11 -11.27 11.21
C ARG A 189 6.13 -12.67 11.84
N GLY A 190 7.27 -13.38 11.81
CA GLY A 190 7.35 -14.75 12.36
C GLY A 190 6.51 -15.79 11.60
N MET A 191 6.31 -15.58 10.31
CA MET A 191 5.46 -16.36 9.40
C MET A 191 6.23 -17.17 8.36
N SER A 192 7.56 -17.33 8.50
CA SER A 192 8.41 -17.99 7.50
C SER A 192 7.96 -19.40 7.11
N SER A 193 7.36 -20.17 8.04
CA SER A 193 6.81 -21.49 7.71
C SER A 193 5.51 -21.43 6.90
N ARG A 194 4.67 -20.42 7.14
CA ARG A 194 3.36 -20.26 6.49
C ARG A 194 3.47 -19.97 5.01
N ILE A 195 4.48 -19.20 4.60
CA ILE A 195 4.69 -18.87 3.19
C ILE A 195 5.16 -20.08 2.35
N LEU A 196 5.52 -21.20 3.00
CA LEU A 196 5.89 -22.46 2.35
C LEU A 196 4.68 -23.40 2.15
N GLU A 197 3.55 -23.11 2.79
CA GLU A 197 2.32 -23.89 2.66
C GLU A 197 1.56 -23.49 1.39
N PRO A 198 0.79 -24.39 0.77
CA PRO A 198 -0.13 -24.01 -0.30
C PRO A 198 -1.06 -22.88 0.14
N LEU A 199 -1.31 -21.92 -0.75
CA LEU A 199 -2.19 -20.80 -0.42
C LEU A 199 -3.61 -21.31 -0.11
N PRO A 200 -4.23 -20.83 0.97
CA PRO A 200 -5.61 -21.16 1.29
C PRO A 200 -6.56 -20.58 0.23
N GLU A 201 -7.55 -21.35 -0.19
CA GLU A 201 -8.56 -20.90 -1.14
C GLU A 201 -9.46 -19.80 -0.55
N PRO A 202 -9.86 -18.79 -1.35
CA PRO A 202 -10.78 -17.78 -0.87
C PRO A 202 -12.20 -18.36 -0.72
N PRO A 203 -12.99 -17.92 0.27
CA PRO A 203 -14.39 -18.35 0.40
C PRO A 203 -15.22 -18.06 -0.85
N GLU A 204 -16.06 -19.00 -1.28
CA GLU A 204 -16.94 -18.83 -2.47
C GLU A 204 -17.84 -17.59 -2.37
N GLU A 205 -18.28 -17.25 -1.16
CA GLU A 205 -19.11 -16.06 -0.87
C GLU A 205 -18.43 -14.72 -1.24
N TRP A 206 -17.12 -14.73 -1.48
CA TRP A 206 -16.39 -13.55 -1.93
C TRP A 206 -16.59 -13.26 -3.42
N ALA A 207 -16.94 -14.26 -4.24
CA ALA A 207 -17.02 -14.10 -5.69
C ALA A 207 -17.96 -12.96 -6.14
N PRO A 208 -19.21 -12.83 -5.64
CA PRO A 208 -20.09 -11.73 -6.05
C PRO A 208 -19.59 -10.34 -5.64
N ARG A 209 -18.72 -10.25 -4.63
CA ARG A 209 -18.11 -8.98 -4.20
C ARG A 209 -16.85 -8.69 -5.00
N PHE A 210 -16.08 -9.72 -5.34
CA PHE A 210 -14.93 -9.64 -6.23
C PHE A 210 -15.34 -9.09 -7.60
N ASP A 211 -16.39 -9.66 -8.20
CA ASP A 211 -16.90 -9.23 -9.51
C ASP A 211 -17.33 -7.75 -9.52
N ARG A 212 -17.81 -7.22 -8.38
CA ARG A 212 -18.22 -5.81 -8.25
C ARG A 212 -17.05 -4.84 -8.17
N ILE A 213 -15.92 -5.25 -7.62
CA ILE A 213 -14.76 -4.36 -7.46
C ILE A 213 -13.79 -4.50 -8.62
N MET A 214 -13.81 -5.64 -9.32
CA MET A 214 -12.95 -5.85 -10.46
C MET A 214 -13.33 -4.93 -11.62
N PRO A 215 -12.34 -4.43 -12.37
CA PRO A 215 -12.62 -3.60 -13.54
C PRO A 215 -13.35 -4.41 -14.59
N GLU A 216 -14.43 -3.87 -15.17
CA GLU A 216 -15.27 -4.58 -16.15
C GLU A 216 -14.46 -5.13 -17.32
N GLU A 217 -13.48 -4.36 -17.79
CA GLU A 217 -12.54 -4.71 -18.86
C GLU A 217 -11.65 -5.93 -18.56
N LYS A 218 -11.45 -6.29 -17.29
CA LYS A 218 -10.62 -7.43 -16.90
C LYS A 218 -11.33 -8.77 -17.05
N ASN A 219 -12.66 -8.78 -16.91
CA ASN A 219 -13.52 -9.96 -17.08
C ASN A 219 -12.89 -11.26 -16.51
N ILE A 220 -12.47 -11.21 -15.25
CA ILE A 220 -11.82 -12.31 -14.55
C ILE A 220 -12.61 -12.65 -13.29
N ALA A 221 -12.95 -13.92 -13.13
CA ALA A 221 -13.63 -14.43 -11.93
C ALA A 221 -12.63 -14.69 -10.79
N LEU A 222 -13.13 -14.68 -9.55
CA LEU A 222 -12.32 -14.89 -8.34
C LEU A 222 -11.44 -16.15 -8.42
N GLU A 223 -12.00 -17.28 -8.83
CA GLU A 223 -11.28 -18.56 -8.96
C GLU A 223 -10.08 -18.44 -9.90
N LYS A 224 -10.29 -17.84 -11.08
CA LYS A 224 -9.23 -17.64 -12.07
C LYS A 224 -8.16 -16.68 -11.57
N ALA A 225 -8.56 -15.62 -10.86
CA ALA A 225 -7.63 -14.67 -10.26
C ALA A 225 -6.77 -15.35 -9.19
N PHE A 226 -7.38 -16.14 -8.31
CA PHE A 226 -6.66 -16.92 -7.31
C PHE A 226 -5.69 -17.92 -7.95
N ASN A 227 -6.11 -18.63 -9.00
CA ASN A 227 -5.26 -19.57 -9.73
C ASN A 227 -4.00 -18.90 -10.32
N HIS A 228 -4.10 -17.65 -10.79
CA HIS A 228 -2.92 -16.91 -11.26
C HIS A 228 -1.93 -16.63 -10.12
N ILE A 229 -2.43 -16.23 -8.95
CA ILE A 229 -1.64 -15.93 -7.75
C ILE A 229 -0.98 -17.21 -7.21
N SER A 230 -1.76 -18.27 -7.02
CA SER A 230 -1.31 -19.58 -6.54
C SER A 230 -0.27 -20.20 -7.48
N ARG A 231 -0.42 -20.01 -8.79
CA ARG A 231 0.60 -20.45 -9.75
C ARG A 231 1.92 -19.72 -9.58
N LEU A 232 1.91 -18.39 -9.39
CA LEU A 232 3.15 -17.65 -9.14
C LEU A 232 3.80 -18.12 -7.85
N HIS A 233 3.04 -18.21 -6.75
CA HIS A 233 3.53 -18.71 -5.47
C HIS A 233 4.13 -20.12 -5.57
N GLY A 234 3.44 -21.04 -6.24
CA GLY A 234 3.94 -22.39 -6.51
C GLY A 234 5.23 -22.42 -7.35
N GLN A 235 5.41 -21.48 -8.28
CA GLN A 235 6.67 -21.34 -9.03
C GLN A 235 7.82 -20.88 -8.13
N LEU A 236 7.58 -19.97 -7.19
CA LEU A 236 8.59 -19.53 -6.22
C LEU A 236 9.05 -20.71 -5.35
N LEU A 237 8.11 -21.54 -4.89
CA LEU A 237 8.42 -22.76 -4.13
C LEU A 237 9.18 -23.79 -4.97
N ALA A 238 8.71 -24.09 -6.18
CA ALA A 238 9.33 -25.10 -7.05
C ALA A 238 10.77 -24.72 -7.45
N ARG A 239 11.08 -23.43 -7.50
CA ARG A 239 12.43 -22.90 -7.75
C ARG A 239 13.30 -22.79 -6.50
N GLY A 240 12.76 -23.09 -5.32
CA GLY A 240 13.47 -22.96 -4.04
C GLY A 240 13.80 -21.51 -3.66
N LEU A 241 13.02 -20.54 -4.17
CA LEU A 241 13.25 -19.12 -3.87
C LEU A 241 12.71 -18.71 -2.49
N LEU A 242 11.79 -19.50 -1.92
CA LEU A 242 11.28 -19.33 -0.57
C LEU A 242 11.86 -20.46 0.29
N GLY A 243 12.73 -20.13 1.26
CA GLY A 243 13.33 -21.10 2.19
C GLY A 243 14.85 -21.34 2.08
N ALA A 244 15.61 -20.38 1.55
CA ALA A 244 17.07 -20.34 1.66
C ALA A 244 17.52 -19.62 2.94
#